data_AF-A0A7G1ILY8-F1
#
_entry.id   AF-A0A7G1ILY8-F1
#
_cell.length_a   1.000
_cell.length_b   1.000
_cell.length_c   1.000
_cell.angle_alpha   90.00
_cell.angle_beta   90.00
_cell.angle_gamma   90.00
#
_symmetry.space_group_name_H-M   'P 1'
#
loop_
_entity.id
_entity.type
_entity.pdbx_description
1 polymer ?
#
loop_
_entity_poly.entity_id
_entity_poly.type
_entity_poly.pdbx_seq_one_letter_code
_entity_poly.pdbx_strand_id
1 'polypeptide(L)'
;MAWDWSVGELLLTGTVTLLLADIEGSTRLWHTQPAQMADAIKHLDQAVAEAVSAHGGVRPVEQGEGDSFVAAFGRAADAVACALQLQRAQLPPIRLRVGIHTGDVQLRDDSNYVGPTINRAARLRDLAHGGQTLLSATTSDIVIDELLRMPG
;
A
#
# COMPACT_ATOMS: atom_id res chain seq x y z
N MET A 1 28.57 -25.69 -5.76
CA MET A 1 28.50 -24.32 -5.24
C MET A 1 27.22 -23.71 -5.76
N ALA A 2 26.17 -23.74 -4.94
CA ALA A 2 24.88 -23.14 -5.29
C ALA A 2 24.95 -21.66 -4.87
N TRP A 3 24.81 -20.76 -5.83
CA TRP A 3 24.49 -19.36 -5.55
C TRP A 3 22.97 -19.28 -5.61
N ASP A 4 22.35 -19.25 -4.45
CA ASP A 4 20.94 -18.92 -4.29
C ASP A 4 20.82 -17.40 -4.49
N TRP A 5 20.49 -16.98 -5.71
CA TRP A 5 20.02 -15.62 -5.94
C TRP A 5 18.51 -15.64 -5.68
N SER A 6 18.12 -15.49 -4.42
CA SER A 6 16.81 -14.92 -4.13
C SER A 6 16.88 -13.49 -4.68
N VAL A 7 16.39 -13.29 -5.91
CA VAL A 7 16.16 -11.96 -6.44
C VAL A 7 15.03 -11.38 -5.61
N GLY A 8 15.37 -10.81 -4.46
CA GLY A 8 14.45 -9.89 -3.78
C GLY A 8 14.13 -8.78 -4.77
N GLU A 9 12.84 -8.56 -5.03
CA GLU A 9 12.41 -7.40 -5.81
C GLU A 9 13.03 -6.15 -5.18
N LEU A 10 13.93 -5.50 -5.92
CA LEU A 10 14.61 -4.30 -5.46
C LEU A 10 13.57 -3.20 -5.20
N LEU A 11 13.64 -2.59 -4.02
CA LEU A 11 12.80 -1.46 -3.69
C LEU A 11 13.08 -0.26 -4.59
N LEU A 12 12.03 0.51 -4.86
CA LEU A 12 12.14 1.74 -5.62
C LEU A 12 12.88 2.80 -4.81
N THR A 13 13.76 3.56 -5.46
CA THR A 13 14.54 4.64 -4.83
C THR A 13 14.30 5.97 -5.55
N GLY A 14 14.70 7.08 -4.91
CA GLY A 14 14.41 8.43 -5.42
C GLY A 14 12.97 8.86 -5.08
N THR A 15 12.35 9.63 -5.97
CA THR A 15 10.95 10.05 -5.79
C THR A 15 10.02 8.90 -6.14
N VAL A 16 9.23 8.43 -5.16
CA VAL A 16 8.27 7.33 -5.33
C VAL A 16 6.93 7.70 -4.70
N THR A 17 5.88 6.98 -5.09
CA THR A 17 4.57 7.07 -4.43
C THR A 17 4.39 5.89 -3.49
N LEU A 18 4.31 6.17 -2.20
CA LEU A 18 4.03 5.17 -1.17
C LEU A 18 2.54 5.10 -0.88
N LEU A 19 2.03 3.86 -0.84
CA LEU A 19 0.70 3.50 -0.37
C LEU A 19 0.87 2.72 0.93
N LEU A 20 0.29 3.25 2.01
CA LEU A 20 0.21 2.57 3.31
C LEU A 20 -1.25 2.26 3.61
N ALA A 21 -1.50 1.04 4.07
CA ALA A 21 -2.84 0.60 4.42
C ALA A 21 -2.85 -0.24 5.70
N ASP A 22 -3.97 -0.23 6.40
CA ASP A 22 -4.27 -1.14 7.50
C ASP A 22 -5.78 -1.43 7.57
N ILE A 23 -6.17 -2.32 8.48
CA ILE A 23 -7.56 -2.71 8.68
C ILE A 23 -8.16 -1.91 9.84
N GLU A 24 -9.26 -1.20 9.57
CA GLU A 24 -9.95 -0.47 10.62
C GLU A 24 -10.49 -1.40 11.72
N GLY A 25 -10.03 -1.19 12.95
CA GLY A 25 -10.54 -1.92 14.11
C GLY A 25 -10.20 -3.42 14.12
N SER A 26 -9.10 -3.82 13.48
CA SER A 26 -8.65 -5.21 13.39
C SER A 26 -8.56 -5.94 14.73
N THR A 27 -8.06 -5.29 15.79
CA THR A 27 -8.00 -5.88 17.14
C THR A 27 -9.38 -6.36 17.61
N ARG A 28 -10.43 -5.55 17.38
CA ARG A 28 -11.80 -5.91 17.73
C ARG A 28 -12.32 -7.04 16.84
N LEU A 29 -11.99 -7.03 15.55
CA LEU A 29 -12.40 -8.09 14.61
C LEU A 29 -11.76 -9.44 14.98
N TRP A 30 -10.47 -9.46 15.30
CA TRP A 30 -9.78 -10.65 15.79
C TRP A 30 -10.40 -11.20 17.08
N HIS A 31 -10.83 -10.33 17.99
CA HIS A 31 -11.47 -10.76 19.24
C HIS A 31 -12.90 -11.28 19.03
N THR A 32 -13.69 -10.61 18.18
CA THR A 32 -15.14 -10.87 18.05
C THR A 32 -15.49 -11.87 16.96
N GLN A 33 -14.65 -11.98 15.92
CA GLN A 33 -14.90 -12.76 14.71
C GLN A 33 -13.62 -13.46 14.20
N PRO A 34 -12.88 -14.21 15.04
CA PRO A 34 -11.54 -14.71 14.72
C PRO A 34 -11.49 -15.60 13.45
N ALA A 35 -12.47 -16.49 13.28
CA ALA A 35 -12.50 -17.38 12.11
C ALA A 35 -12.73 -16.62 10.79
N GLN A 36 -13.70 -15.70 10.79
CA GLN A 36 -13.98 -14.86 9.61
C GLN A 36 -12.81 -13.94 9.30
N MET A 37 -12.16 -13.38 10.33
CA MET A 37 -10.97 -12.54 10.16
C MET A 37 -9.81 -13.34 9.54
N ALA A 38 -9.57 -14.56 10.00
CA ALA A 38 -8.51 -15.42 9.45
C ALA A 38 -8.73 -15.74 7.97
N ASP A 39 -9.97 -15.97 7.54
CA ASP A 39 -10.26 -16.20 6.11
C ASP A 39 -10.24 -14.90 5.30
N ALA A 40 -10.71 -13.79 5.87
CA ALA A 40 -10.66 -12.49 5.21
C ALA A 40 -9.22 -11.99 4.98
N ILE A 41 -8.28 -12.28 5.89
CA ILE A 41 -6.86 -11.95 5.72
C ILE A 41 -6.27 -12.70 4.52
N LYS A 42 -6.58 -13.98 4.31
CA LYS A 42 -6.09 -14.73 3.14
C LYS A 42 -6.56 -14.10 1.83
N HIS A 43 -7.83 -13.68 1.78
CA HIS A 43 -8.36 -12.98 0.61
C HIS A 43 -7.75 -11.59 0.44
N LEU A 44 -7.46 -10.89 1.54
CA LEU A 44 -6.74 -9.62 1.51
C LEU A 44 -5.33 -9.79 0.95
N ASP A 45 -4.57 -10.78 1.43
CA ASP A 45 -3.21 -11.04 0.97
C ASP A 45 -3.16 -11.30 -0.54
N GLN A 46 -4.11 -12.11 -1.04
CA GLN A 46 -4.26 -12.36 -2.46
C GLN A 46 -4.62 -11.08 -3.24
N ALA A 47 -5.61 -10.32 -2.76
CA ALA A 47 -6.02 -9.07 -3.40
C ALA A 47 -4.89 -8.02 -3.42
N VAL A 48 -4.07 -7.96 -2.37
CA VAL A 48 -2.88 -7.10 -2.29
C VAL A 48 -1.82 -7.52 -3.29
N ALA A 49 -1.49 -8.82 -3.36
CA ALA A 49 -0.52 -9.31 -4.33
C ALA A 49 -0.97 -9.03 -5.77
N GLU A 50 -2.22 -9.31 -6.10
CA GLU A 50 -2.80 -9.07 -7.43
C GLU A 50 -2.84 -7.58 -7.78
N ALA A 51 -3.34 -6.73 -6.88
CA ALA A 51 -3.47 -5.30 -7.15
C ALA A 51 -2.09 -4.64 -7.29
N VAL A 52 -1.16 -4.93 -6.39
CA VAL A 52 0.18 -4.33 -6.46
C VAL A 52 0.89 -4.74 -7.75
N SER A 53 0.84 -6.02 -8.12
CA SER A 53 1.44 -6.52 -9.36
C SER A 53 0.77 -5.93 -10.61
N ALA A 54 -0.55 -5.87 -10.65
CA ALA A 54 -1.32 -5.35 -11.79
C ALA A 54 -1.03 -3.87 -12.09
N HIS A 55 -0.61 -3.11 -11.07
CA HIS A 55 -0.28 -1.69 -11.19
C HIS A 55 1.23 -1.42 -11.07
N GLY A 56 2.07 -2.43 -11.30
CA GLY A 56 3.53 -2.26 -11.37
C GLY A 56 4.19 -1.77 -10.08
N GLY A 57 3.55 -2.00 -8.94
CA GLY A 57 4.12 -1.67 -7.63
C GLY A 57 4.99 -2.79 -7.08
N VAL A 58 5.75 -2.46 -6.04
CA VAL A 58 6.57 -3.41 -5.27
C VAL A 58 6.24 -3.31 -3.79
N ARG A 59 6.38 -4.41 -3.04
CA ARG A 59 6.17 -4.46 -1.59
C ARG A 59 7.49 -4.69 -0.87
N PRO A 60 7.82 -3.91 0.16
CA PRO A 60 8.88 -4.27 1.08
C PRO A 60 8.44 -5.45 1.93
N VAL A 61 9.12 -6.58 1.78
CA VAL A 61 8.72 -7.88 2.37
C VAL A 61 8.67 -7.85 3.90
N GLU A 62 9.52 -7.03 4.52
CA GLU A 62 9.61 -6.91 5.98
C GLU A 62 8.83 -5.70 6.54
N GLN A 63 8.15 -4.93 5.68
CA GLN A 63 7.53 -3.68 6.09
C GLN A 63 6.00 -3.74 6.10
N GLY A 64 5.46 -3.54 7.30
CA GLY A 64 4.06 -3.76 7.61
C GLY A 64 4.00 -4.66 8.83
N GLU A 65 3.34 -4.20 9.88
CA GLU A 65 3.15 -4.98 11.10
C GLU A 65 1.70 -5.43 11.19
N GLY A 66 1.49 -6.71 11.52
CA GLY A 66 0.18 -7.31 11.72
C GLY A 66 -0.70 -7.23 10.46
N ASP A 67 -1.70 -6.38 10.52
CA ASP A 67 -2.73 -6.16 9.51
C ASP A 67 -2.47 -4.94 8.61
N SER A 68 -1.27 -4.37 8.69
CA SER A 68 -0.83 -3.25 7.86
C SER A 68 0.16 -3.67 6.78
N PHE A 69 0.18 -2.94 5.66
CA PHE A 69 1.16 -3.16 4.59
C PHE A 69 1.60 -1.85 3.93
N VAL A 70 2.76 -1.94 3.28
CA VAL A 70 3.36 -0.89 2.44
C VAL A 70 3.45 -1.40 1.00
N ALA A 71 3.18 -0.51 0.04
CA ALA A 71 3.51 -0.70 -1.37
C ALA A 71 4.11 0.59 -1.94
N ALA A 72 5.01 0.47 -2.90
CA ALA A 72 5.66 1.59 -3.57
C ALA A 72 5.46 1.51 -5.08
N PHE A 73 5.24 2.66 -5.71
CA PHE A 73 4.95 2.79 -7.12
C PHE A 73 5.81 3.89 -7.74
N GLY A 74 6.25 3.67 -8.98
CA GLY A 74 6.99 4.68 -9.75
C GLY A 74 6.11 5.82 -10.25
N ARG A 75 4.80 5.58 -10.42
CA ARG A 75 3.81 6.57 -10.86
C ARG A 75 2.73 6.76 -9.81
N ALA A 76 2.23 7.98 -9.68
CA ALA A 76 1.21 8.27 -8.66
C ALA A 76 -0.16 7.72 -9.04
N ALA A 77 -0.52 7.76 -10.33
CA ALA A 77 -1.78 7.21 -10.82
C ALA A 77 -1.91 5.70 -10.56
N ASP A 78 -0.81 4.95 -10.69
CA ASP A 78 -0.78 3.51 -10.46
C ASP A 78 -1.05 3.16 -8.99
N ALA A 79 -0.48 3.93 -8.05
CA ALA A 79 -0.77 3.77 -6.63
C ALA A 79 -2.27 4.02 -6.32
N VAL A 80 -2.86 5.04 -6.95
CA VAL A 80 -4.29 5.36 -6.79
C VAL A 80 -5.17 4.28 -7.41
N ALA A 81 -4.81 3.76 -8.58
CA ALA A 81 -5.52 2.66 -9.24
C ALA A 81 -5.47 1.38 -8.39
N CYS A 82 -4.30 1.05 -7.83
CA CYS A 82 -4.14 -0.04 -6.86
C CYS A 82 -5.04 0.14 -5.63
N ALA A 83 -5.03 1.33 -5.02
CA ALA A 83 -5.89 1.62 -3.87
C ALA A 83 -7.38 1.47 -4.21
N LEU A 84 -7.80 1.95 -5.39
CA LEU A 84 -9.18 1.82 -5.85
C LEU A 84 -9.58 0.35 -6.05
N GLN A 85 -8.72 -0.46 -6.65
CA GLN A 85 -8.95 -1.90 -6.82
C GLN A 85 -9.13 -2.59 -5.47
N LEU A 86 -8.25 -2.29 -4.50
CA LEU A 86 -8.33 -2.85 -3.14
C LEU A 86 -9.62 -2.47 -2.43
N GLN A 87 -10.04 -1.20 -2.52
CA GLN A 87 -11.31 -0.77 -1.93
C GLN A 87 -12.53 -1.45 -2.58
N ARG A 88 -12.43 -1.84 -3.86
CA ARG A 88 -13.49 -2.54 -4.60
C ARG A 88 -13.53 -4.04 -4.38
N ALA A 89 -12.47 -4.65 -3.82
CA ALA A 89 -12.38 -6.09 -3.62
C ALA A 89 -13.41 -6.66 -2.62
N GLN A 90 -14.12 -5.81 -1.86
CA GLN A 90 -15.16 -6.18 -0.89
C GLN A 90 -14.79 -7.40 -0.03
N LEU A 91 -14.01 -7.16 1.03
CA LEU A 91 -13.41 -8.20 1.87
C LEU A 91 -14.07 -8.27 3.27
N PRO A 92 -15.39 -8.48 3.42
CA PRO A 92 -16.02 -8.44 4.75
C PRO A 92 -15.38 -9.45 5.72
N PRO A 93 -15.13 -9.09 6.99
CA PRO A 93 -15.52 -7.84 7.66
C PRO A 93 -14.50 -6.69 7.54
N ILE A 94 -13.45 -6.86 6.74
CA ILE A 94 -12.34 -5.90 6.60
C ILE A 94 -12.82 -4.63 5.91
N ARG A 95 -12.43 -3.48 6.48
CA ARG A 95 -12.50 -2.18 5.83
C ARG A 95 -11.11 -1.55 5.85
N LEU A 96 -10.53 -1.37 4.67
CA LEU A 96 -9.19 -0.83 4.53
C LEU A 96 -9.18 0.69 4.70
N ARG A 97 -8.20 1.18 5.44
CA ARG A 97 -7.84 2.60 5.50
C ARG A 97 -6.58 2.76 4.70
N VAL A 98 -6.54 3.71 3.77
CA VAL A 98 -5.40 3.88 2.86
C VAL A 98 -4.90 5.32 2.88
N GLY A 99 -3.58 5.49 3.00
CA GLY A 99 -2.89 6.76 2.86
C GLY A 99 -1.86 6.70 1.73
N ILE A 100 -1.86 7.70 0.85
CA ILE A 100 -0.95 7.77 -0.30
C ILE A 100 -0.16 9.08 -0.29
N HIS A 101 1.17 8.98 -0.36
CA HIS A 101 2.05 10.13 -0.45
C HIS A 101 3.22 9.90 -1.42
N THR A 102 3.54 10.94 -2.19
CA THR A 102 4.65 10.96 -3.15
C THR A 102 5.77 11.83 -2.61
N GLY A 103 7.00 11.30 -2.61
CA GLY A 103 8.19 12.03 -2.18
C GLY A 103 9.45 11.19 -2.29
N ASP A 104 10.60 11.80 -1.98
CA ASP A 104 11.87 11.09 -1.96
C ASP A 104 11.94 10.10 -0.80
N VAL A 105 12.23 8.84 -1.10
CA VAL A 105 12.35 7.80 -0.08
C VAL A 105 13.77 7.57 0.37
N GLN A 106 13.88 7.16 1.63
CA GLN A 106 15.12 6.68 2.23
C GLN A 106 14.92 5.21 2.58
N LEU A 107 15.93 4.41 2.32
CA LEU A 107 15.98 3.02 2.74
C LEU A 107 16.64 2.93 4.12
N ARG A 108 16.03 2.18 5.04
CA ARG A 108 16.67 1.77 6.29
C ARG A 108 17.71 0.69 6.03
N ASP A 109 17.33 -0.22 5.15
CA ASP A 109 18.06 -1.40 4.67
C ASP A 109 17.47 -1.77 3.29
N ASP A 110 17.94 -2.85 2.68
CA ASP A 110 17.50 -3.29 1.35
C ASP A 110 16.01 -3.69 1.28
N SER A 111 15.32 -3.78 2.41
CA SER A 111 13.96 -4.32 2.55
C SER A 111 12.95 -3.34 3.17
N ASN A 112 13.36 -2.15 3.61
CA ASN A 112 12.50 -1.24 4.38
C ASN A 112 12.71 0.24 4.06
N TYR A 113 11.62 0.99 3.92
CA TYR A 113 11.62 2.46 3.86
C TYR A 113 11.69 3.10 5.26
N VAL A 114 12.30 4.28 5.37
CA VAL A 114 12.32 5.09 6.60
C VAL A 114 12.22 6.58 6.27
N GLY A 115 11.94 7.39 7.29
CA GLY A 115 12.04 8.83 7.19
C GLY A 115 10.73 9.54 6.86
N PRO A 116 10.81 10.83 6.48
CA PRO A 116 9.65 11.71 6.41
C PRO A 116 8.55 11.26 5.45
N THR A 117 8.92 10.67 4.31
CA THR A 117 7.98 10.28 3.25
C THR A 117 7.06 9.16 3.69
N ILE A 118 7.60 8.06 4.24
CA ILE A 118 6.77 6.98 4.79
C ILE A 118 5.98 7.44 6.01
N ASN A 119 6.57 8.27 6.88
CA ASN A 119 5.87 8.81 8.05
C ASN A 119 4.65 9.65 7.65
N ARG A 120 4.72 10.40 6.54
CA ARG A 120 3.59 11.18 6.03
C ARG A 120 2.50 10.28 5.44
N ALA A 121 2.86 9.26 4.68
CA ALA A 121 1.90 8.28 4.18
C ALA A 121 1.17 7.56 5.33
N ALA A 122 1.90 7.19 6.40
CA ALA A 122 1.34 6.58 7.60
C ALA A 122 0.33 7.50 8.28
N ARG A 123 0.67 8.79 8.47
CA ARG A 123 -0.25 9.77 9.04
C ARG A 123 -1.52 9.96 8.22
N LEU A 124 -1.44 9.92 6.89
CA LEU A 124 -2.63 9.98 6.04
C LEU A 124 -3.52 8.76 6.22
N ARG A 125 -2.94 7.55 6.27
CA ARG A 125 -3.67 6.32 6.57
C ARG A 125 -4.37 6.41 7.94
N ASP A 126 -3.68 6.91 8.96
CA ASP A 126 -4.22 7.01 10.31
C ASP A 126 -5.43 7.97 10.42
N LEU A 127 -5.49 8.98 9.54
CA LEU A 127 -6.61 9.91 9.42
C LEU A 127 -7.78 9.37 8.61
N ALA A 128 -7.57 8.32 7.81
CA ALA A 128 -8.61 7.72 6.98
C ALA A 128 -9.57 6.88 7.85
N HIS A 129 -10.82 6.74 7.40
CA HIS A 129 -11.77 5.75 7.91
C HIS A 129 -11.80 4.50 7.04
N GLY A 130 -12.35 3.40 7.55
CA GLY A 130 -12.51 2.16 6.81
C GLY A 130 -13.31 2.40 5.51
N GLY A 131 -12.71 2.05 4.36
CA GLY A 131 -13.25 2.31 3.03
C GLY A 131 -12.76 3.61 2.38
N GLN A 132 -11.91 4.39 3.06
CA GLN A 132 -11.35 5.64 2.53
C GLN A 132 -9.91 5.50 2.06
N THR A 133 -9.60 6.27 1.03
CA THR A 133 -8.24 6.50 0.53
C THR A 133 -7.96 8.00 0.60
N LEU A 134 -6.95 8.39 1.38
CA LEU A 134 -6.51 9.77 1.50
C LEU A 134 -5.20 9.99 0.77
N LEU A 135 -5.13 11.06 -0.01
CA LEU A 135 -3.94 11.46 -0.75
C LEU A 135 -3.37 12.75 -0.16
N SER A 136 -2.05 12.88 -0.16
CA SER A 136 -1.42 14.18 0.02
C SER A 136 -1.74 15.12 -1.16
N ALA A 137 -1.71 16.44 -0.93
CA ALA A 137 -1.85 17.43 -2.02
C ALA A 137 -0.83 17.18 -3.14
N THR A 138 0.44 16.91 -2.79
CA THR A 138 1.50 16.57 -3.74
C THR A 138 1.11 15.39 -4.65
N THR A 139 0.62 14.30 -4.08
CA THR A 139 0.17 13.13 -4.85
C THR A 139 -1.04 13.49 -5.72
N SER A 140 -2.00 14.24 -5.18
CA SER A 140 -3.18 14.68 -5.93
C SER A 140 -2.80 15.46 -7.19
N ASP A 141 -1.89 16.44 -7.06
CA ASP A 141 -1.46 17.27 -8.19
C ASP A 141 -0.76 16.45 -9.27
N ILE A 142 0.12 15.51 -8.87
CA ILE A 142 0.81 14.60 -9.80
C ILE A 142 -0.18 13.69 -10.52
N VAL A 143 -1.16 13.10 -9.81
CA VAL A 143 -2.18 12.22 -10.41
C VAL A 143 -3.00 12.98 -11.45
N ILE A 144 -3.42 14.22 -11.14
CA ILE A 144 -4.18 15.05 -12.08
C ILE A 144 -3.37 15.27 -13.36
N ASP A 145 -2.10 15.65 -13.24
CA ASP A 145 -1.23 15.87 -14.40
C ASP A 145 -0.97 14.58 -15.20
N GLU A 146 -0.72 13.44 -14.53
CA GLU A 146 -0.52 12.15 -15.20
C GLU A 146 -1.75 11.70 -16.00
N LEU A 147 -2.96 11.84 -15.43
CA LEU A 147 -4.21 11.43 -16.09
C LEU A 147 -4.56 12.33 -17.28
N LEU A 148 -4.27 13.63 -17.20
CA LEU A 148 -4.51 14.57 -18.31
C LEU A 148 -3.59 14.30 -19.52
N ARG A 149 -2.46 13.61 -19.31
CA ARG A 149 -1.50 13.27 -20.36
C ARG A 149 -1.78 11.94 -21.05
N MET A 150 -2.73 11.15 -20.56
CA MET A 150 -3.08 9.87 -21.19
C MET A 150 -3.88 10.12 -22.48
N PRO A 151 -3.42 9.66 -23.67
CA PRO A 151 -4.24 9.67 -24.86
C PRO A 151 -5.46 8.73 -24.64
N GLY A 152 -6.65 9.22 -24.99
CA GLY A 152 -7.92 8.49 -24.84
C GLY A 152 -8.09 7.34 -25.81
#